data_AF-A0A7S2QB59-F1
#
_entry.id   AF-A0A7S2QB59-F1
#
_cell.length_a   1.000
_cell.length_b   1.000
_cell.length_c   1.000
_cell.angle_alpha   90.00
_cell.angle_beta   90.00
_cell.angle_gamma   90.00
#
_symmetry.space_group_name_H-M   'P 1'
#
loop_
_entity.id
_entity.type
_entity.pdbx_description
1 polymer ?
#
loop_
_entity_poly.entity_id
_entity_poly.type
_entity_poly.pdbx_seq_one_letter_code
_entity_poly.pdbx_strand_id
1 'polypeptide(L)'
;MSSRDGAGMQQRQADFVSGSALAVAGGGLRASSVATGLTSGLMVVAHDMRPGTESTPTLQGTGIYDNFASIASVSGGSWFAAELIYSTRFVQLVEEMAGSPAEAAQLHRQGWTMPWLSIARKNSPYVKLFARLAKQRGFVGVSQDIRLAGYFWKTGMTWTNWTLAMLQATAGIDMSTSLGSEVTPWAEGKAWLVCHVLTTPSVQDMRVVHIAEQRKPTRSITQFVANFPGQSIFTPAVYSYILGSGDAPAPIPYVAASALPPTSRLNYQGAVQTSSRACCGGAQERFTSEAHAGRFESIERGAHALPVVSCAAASSAAAGDVVLLAKPSLALDAVGADFAVWQGAGSASDCFERAARRVRDANAPDGVTQTALDGLADDRVQAVIDAGFSDPTGIAYAVRAGAREVVVYLNNEASNVPIDLTFLFVGGSEYAYAGGVHAKASPVFGQSANDMLAAYASFPQLKLCEGSTFVTAISVGTLQVSTVDSGLWGIPGGVEVTLHIVGVASTVTIGYVEDVYNYDILTQEVIQTVSSRSNSELVRGTVMPWFLGSADCGARPRSDQSTDEPSTTPAAESGTDDGSDV
;
A
#
# COMPACT_ATOMS: atom_id res chain seq x y z
N MET A 1 12.72 -6.70 37.87
CA MET A 1 11.30 -6.82 37.47
C MET A 1 11.06 -6.55 35.97
N SER A 2 12.05 -6.58 35.05
CA SER A 2 11.84 -6.10 33.65
C SER A 2 11.96 -7.14 32.53
N SER A 3 11.98 -8.45 32.81
CA SER A 3 12.06 -9.50 31.77
C SER A 3 10.81 -10.37 31.63
N ARG A 4 9.92 -10.42 32.63
CA ARG A 4 8.67 -11.20 32.54
C ARG A 4 7.55 -10.48 31.79
N ASP A 5 7.50 -9.15 31.86
CA ASP A 5 6.43 -8.37 31.22
C ASP A 5 6.63 -8.25 29.69
N GLY A 6 7.88 -8.31 29.21
CA GLY A 6 8.19 -8.20 27.77
C GLY A 6 7.74 -9.40 26.94
N ALA A 7 7.85 -10.62 27.48
CA ALA A 7 7.44 -11.83 26.76
C ALA A 7 5.92 -11.90 26.55
N GLY A 8 5.13 -11.46 27.54
CA GLY A 8 3.67 -11.43 27.43
C GLY A 8 3.18 -10.40 26.41
N MET A 9 3.88 -9.28 26.25
CA MET A 9 3.53 -8.25 25.28
C MET A 9 3.82 -8.69 23.84
N GLN A 10 4.97 -9.34 23.59
CA GLN A 10 5.32 -9.88 22.28
C GLN A 10 4.36 -11.00 21.84
N GLN A 11 3.97 -11.88 22.77
CA GLN A 11 3.00 -12.94 22.47
C GLN A 11 1.65 -12.34 22.04
N ARG A 12 1.14 -11.35 22.78
CA ARG A 12 -0.12 -10.67 22.41
C ARG A 12 -0.02 -9.94 21.07
N GLN A 13 1.11 -9.31 20.77
CA GLN A 13 1.33 -8.66 19.48
C GLN A 13 1.30 -9.66 18.32
N ALA A 14 1.89 -10.85 18.50
CA ALA A 14 1.82 -11.92 17.52
C ALA A 14 0.39 -12.42 17.31
N ASP A 15 -0.41 -12.48 18.38
CA ASP A 15 -1.82 -12.90 18.30
C ASP A 15 -2.63 -11.93 17.41
N PHE A 16 -2.37 -10.62 17.46
CA PHE A 16 -3.07 -9.60 16.64
C PHE A 16 -2.81 -9.70 15.14
N VAL A 17 -1.72 -10.34 14.70
CA VAL A 17 -1.36 -10.44 13.27
C VAL A 17 -1.49 -11.86 12.72
N SER A 18 -1.62 -12.86 13.58
CA SER A 18 -1.68 -14.29 13.20
C SER A 18 -3.06 -14.78 12.73
N GLY A 19 -4.11 -13.97 12.90
CA GLY A 19 -5.46 -14.28 12.39
C GLY A 19 -5.57 -14.19 10.86
N SER A 20 -6.79 -14.33 10.33
CA SER A 20 -7.03 -14.18 8.89
C SER A 20 -6.66 -12.77 8.44
N ALA A 21 -6.06 -12.66 7.25
CA ALA A 21 -5.61 -11.39 6.69
C ALA A 21 -6.35 -11.06 5.39
N LEU A 22 -6.63 -9.77 5.17
CA LEU A 22 -7.05 -9.26 3.87
C LEU A 22 -5.82 -8.70 3.15
N ALA A 23 -5.49 -9.24 1.98
CA ALA A 23 -4.48 -8.69 1.08
C ALA A 23 -5.13 -7.91 -0.06
N VAL A 24 -4.74 -6.66 -0.26
CA VAL A 24 -5.24 -5.79 -1.33
C VAL A 24 -4.09 -5.47 -2.29
N ALA A 25 -4.13 -6.10 -3.46
CA ALA A 25 -3.06 -6.01 -4.44
C ALA A 25 -2.85 -4.58 -4.98
N GLY A 26 -1.64 -4.34 -5.49
CA GLY A 26 -1.26 -3.15 -6.23
C GLY A 26 -1.80 -3.12 -7.65
N GLY A 27 -1.59 -2.02 -8.35
CA GLY A 27 -2.18 -1.76 -9.68
C GLY A 27 -2.78 -0.37 -9.82
N GLY A 28 -2.20 0.61 -9.11
CA GLY A 28 -2.59 2.02 -9.17
C GLY A 28 -4.09 2.27 -9.03
N LEU A 29 -4.64 3.10 -9.92
CA LEU A 29 -6.04 3.53 -9.82
C LEU A 29 -7.01 2.37 -10.03
N ARG A 30 -6.66 1.40 -10.89
CA ARG A 30 -7.48 0.20 -11.11
C ARG A 30 -7.65 -0.59 -9.83
N ALA A 31 -6.56 -0.87 -9.12
CA ALA A 31 -6.59 -1.61 -7.87
C ALA A 31 -7.51 -0.93 -6.85
N SER A 32 -7.39 0.39 -6.70
CA SER A 32 -8.22 1.18 -5.78
C SER A 32 -9.71 1.08 -6.13
N SER A 33 -10.07 1.20 -7.42
CA SER A 33 -11.45 1.10 -7.88
C SER A 33 -12.03 -0.31 -7.78
N VAL A 34 -11.23 -1.34 -8.10
CA VAL A 34 -11.62 -2.74 -7.92
C VAL A 34 -11.90 -3.05 -6.45
N ALA A 35 -11.00 -2.68 -5.54
CA ALA A 35 -11.17 -2.92 -4.10
C ALA A 35 -12.40 -2.16 -3.54
N THR A 36 -12.61 -0.93 -3.99
CA THR A 36 -13.81 -0.14 -3.69
C THR A 36 -15.07 -0.86 -4.14
N GLY A 37 -15.11 -1.32 -5.40
CA GLY A 37 -16.27 -2.01 -5.96
C GLY A 37 -16.53 -3.37 -5.30
N LEU A 38 -15.49 -4.14 -4.98
CA LEU A 38 -15.61 -5.40 -4.25
C LEU A 38 -16.19 -5.17 -2.85
N THR A 39 -15.67 -4.17 -2.13
CA THR A 39 -16.15 -3.82 -0.79
C THR A 39 -17.64 -3.47 -0.81
N SER A 40 -18.06 -2.50 -1.64
CA SER A 40 -19.46 -2.11 -1.75
C SER A 40 -20.35 -3.29 -2.20
N GLY A 41 -19.91 -4.09 -3.17
CA GLY A 41 -20.65 -5.26 -3.65
C GLY A 41 -20.86 -6.34 -2.59
N LEU A 42 -19.81 -6.63 -1.81
CA LEU A 42 -19.89 -7.59 -0.69
C LEU A 42 -20.78 -7.08 0.45
N MET A 43 -20.78 -5.76 0.72
CA MET A 43 -21.69 -5.15 1.69
C MET A 43 -23.16 -5.34 1.31
N VAL A 44 -23.51 -5.20 0.01
CA VAL A 44 -24.88 -5.48 -0.46
C VAL A 44 -25.28 -6.92 -0.13
N VAL A 45 -24.39 -7.88 -0.43
CA VAL A 45 -24.67 -9.30 -0.21
C VAL A 45 -24.76 -9.63 1.28
N ALA A 46 -23.85 -9.09 2.10
CA ALA A 46 -23.84 -9.28 3.55
C ALA A 46 -25.11 -8.72 4.21
N HIS A 47 -25.54 -7.53 3.78
CA HIS A 47 -26.76 -6.90 4.25
C HIS A 47 -28.00 -7.74 3.91
N ASP A 48 -28.11 -8.22 2.67
CA ASP A 48 -29.19 -9.12 2.25
C ASP A 48 -29.24 -10.44 3.03
N MET A 49 -28.10 -10.90 3.56
CA MET A 49 -28.01 -12.11 4.39
C MET A 49 -28.47 -11.87 5.84
N ARG A 50 -28.60 -10.61 6.28
CA ARG A 50 -28.99 -10.22 7.65
C ARG A 50 -30.19 -9.26 7.63
N PRO A 51 -31.35 -9.65 7.07
CA PRO A 51 -32.49 -8.75 6.95
C PRO A 51 -32.99 -8.30 8.34
N GLY A 52 -33.13 -6.98 8.53
CA GLY A 52 -33.78 -6.38 9.70
C GLY A 52 -32.87 -5.60 10.67
N THR A 53 -31.57 -5.45 10.39
CA THR A 53 -30.68 -4.66 11.26
C THR A 53 -30.68 -3.17 10.94
N GLU A 54 -30.67 -2.80 9.65
CA GLU A 54 -30.58 -1.41 9.18
C GLU A 54 -31.35 -1.24 7.85
N SER A 55 -31.66 0.00 7.44
CA SER A 55 -32.34 0.28 6.17
C SER A 55 -31.40 0.32 4.95
N THR A 56 -30.09 0.45 5.18
CA THR A 56 -29.04 0.56 4.17
C THR A 56 -27.80 -0.21 4.64
N PRO A 57 -26.99 -0.77 3.72
CA PRO A 57 -25.75 -1.45 4.10
C PRO A 57 -24.72 -0.46 4.64
N THR A 58 -24.27 -0.65 5.88
CA THR A 58 -23.12 0.05 6.46
C THR A 58 -21.92 -0.88 6.59
N LEU A 59 -20.70 -0.35 6.53
CA LEU A 59 -19.49 -1.16 6.61
C LEU A 59 -19.40 -1.84 7.98
N GLN A 60 -19.71 -1.08 9.04
CA GLN A 60 -19.76 -1.60 10.40
C GLN A 60 -20.92 -2.58 10.61
N GLY A 61 -22.13 -2.26 10.15
CA GLY A 61 -23.31 -3.09 10.37
C GLY A 61 -23.29 -4.41 9.61
N THR A 62 -22.59 -4.46 8.47
CA THR A 62 -22.42 -5.70 7.69
C THR A 62 -21.34 -6.61 8.25
N GLY A 63 -20.34 -6.07 8.95
CA GLY A 63 -19.25 -6.83 9.56
C GLY A 63 -18.36 -7.57 8.56
N ILE A 64 -18.34 -7.15 7.29
CA ILE A 64 -17.59 -7.87 6.23
C ILE A 64 -16.08 -7.91 6.48
N TYR A 65 -15.56 -7.06 7.36
CA TYR A 65 -14.15 -7.08 7.72
C TYR A 65 -13.87 -7.52 9.15
N ASP A 66 -14.87 -7.97 9.90
CA ASP A 66 -14.72 -8.33 11.32
C ASP A 66 -13.75 -9.50 11.51
N ASN A 67 -13.78 -10.48 10.59
CA ASN A 67 -12.97 -11.69 10.65
C ASN A 67 -11.46 -11.45 10.37
N PHE A 68 -11.07 -10.28 9.88
CA PHE A 68 -9.67 -9.99 9.59
C PHE A 68 -8.96 -9.37 10.78
N ALA A 69 -7.85 -10.00 11.18
CA ALA A 69 -6.93 -9.47 12.17
C ALA A 69 -5.98 -8.42 11.57
N SER A 70 -5.66 -8.57 10.27
CA SER A 70 -4.77 -7.64 9.57
C SER A 70 -5.18 -7.36 8.12
N ILE A 71 -4.67 -6.24 7.61
CA ILE A 71 -4.83 -5.82 6.21
C ILE A 71 -3.44 -5.56 5.64
N ALA A 72 -3.03 -6.31 4.63
CA ALA A 72 -1.85 -6.05 3.83
C ALA A 72 -2.24 -5.30 2.56
N SER A 73 -1.63 -4.16 2.30
CA SER A 73 -1.94 -3.38 1.10
C SER A 73 -0.70 -2.96 0.33
N VAL A 74 -0.82 -2.99 -0.99
CA VAL A 74 0.25 -2.67 -1.94
C VAL A 74 -0.23 -1.59 -2.91
N SER A 75 0.61 -0.60 -3.21
CA SER A 75 0.38 0.41 -4.24
C SER A 75 -1.02 1.05 -4.19
N GLY A 76 -1.80 0.93 -5.27
CA GLY A 76 -3.19 1.38 -5.31
C GLY A 76 -4.10 0.80 -4.22
N GLY A 77 -3.84 -0.44 -3.78
CA GLY A 77 -4.50 -1.03 -2.62
C GLY A 77 -4.19 -0.29 -1.31
N SER A 78 -3.01 0.32 -1.18
CA SER A 78 -2.68 1.16 -0.02
C SER A 78 -3.38 2.50 -0.04
N TRP A 79 -3.73 3.02 -1.22
CA TRP A 79 -4.59 4.21 -1.33
C TRP A 79 -5.98 3.87 -0.81
N PHE A 80 -6.60 2.82 -1.35
CA PHE A 80 -7.91 2.34 -0.90
C PHE A 80 -7.93 2.07 0.62
N ALA A 81 -6.94 1.35 1.15
CA ALA A 81 -6.87 1.07 2.59
C ALA A 81 -6.76 2.35 3.43
N ALA A 82 -5.90 3.30 3.03
CA ALA A 82 -5.77 4.58 3.73
C ALA A 82 -7.10 5.36 3.74
N GLU A 83 -7.78 5.44 2.59
CA GLU A 83 -9.06 6.13 2.48
C GLU A 83 -10.14 5.45 3.34
N LEU A 84 -10.24 4.12 3.31
CA LEU A 84 -11.23 3.37 4.09
C LEU A 84 -10.98 3.42 5.60
N ILE A 85 -9.72 3.43 6.04
CA ILE A 85 -9.35 3.46 7.45
C ILE A 85 -9.54 4.86 8.04
N TYR A 86 -9.05 5.92 7.37
CA TYR A 86 -8.92 7.26 7.97
C TYR A 86 -9.95 8.29 7.46
N SER A 87 -10.88 7.92 6.58
CA SER A 87 -11.85 8.87 6.03
C SER A 87 -13.29 8.40 6.16
N THR A 88 -14.02 9.01 7.10
CA THR A 88 -15.48 8.86 7.21
C THR A 88 -16.19 9.25 5.92
N ARG A 89 -15.68 10.26 5.20
CA ARG A 89 -16.23 10.67 3.91
C ARG A 89 -16.11 9.57 2.86
N PHE A 90 -14.98 8.87 2.80
CA PHE A 90 -14.80 7.77 1.86
C PHE A 90 -15.62 6.55 2.25
N VAL A 91 -15.70 6.21 3.55
CA VAL A 91 -16.62 5.16 4.05
C VAL A 91 -18.06 5.45 3.64
N GLN A 92 -18.54 6.69 3.83
CA GLN A 92 -19.88 7.09 3.40
C GLN A 92 -20.08 6.89 1.89
N LEU A 93 -19.10 7.23 1.06
CA LEU A 93 -19.17 6.98 -0.39
C LEU A 93 -19.32 5.48 -0.71
N VAL A 94 -18.53 4.61 -0.04
CA VAL A 94 -18.61 3.15 -0.19
C VAL A 94 -19.99 2.62 0.22
N GLU A 95 -20.54 3.13 1.32
CA GLU A 95 -21.87 2.79 1.83
C GLU A 95 -23.00 3.26 0.89
N GLU A 96 -22.92 4.48 0.37
CA GLU A 96 -23.88 5.02 -0.60
C GLU A 96 -23.88 4.20 -1.90
N MET A 97 -22.70 3.81 -2.39
CA MET A 97 -22.59 2.93 -3.56
C MET A 97 -23.15 1.53 -3.29
N ALA A 98 -22.99 0.99 -2.08
CA ALA A 98 -23.60 -0.27 -1.68
C ALA A 98 -25.13 -0.14 -1.57
N GLY A 99 -25.64 0.99 -1.07
CA GLY A 99 -27.08 1.28 -1.00
C GLY A 99 -27.73 1.47 -2.37
N SER A 100 -26.98 1.98 -3.36
CA SER A 100 -27.45 2.25 -4.71
C SER A 100 -26.51 1.71 -5.81
N PRO A 101 -26.38 0.38 -5.99
CA PRO A 101 -25.46 -0.21 -6.97
C PRO A 101 -25.67 0.25 -8.43
N ALA A 102 -26.89 0.65 -8.79
CA ALA A 102 -27.22 1.16 -10.12
C ALA A 102 -26.64 2.56 -10.40
N GLU A 103 -26.36 3.34 -9.35
CA GLU A 103 -25.88 4.72 -9.42
C GLU A 103 -24.40 4.85 -9.05
N ALA A 104 -23.73 3.73 -8.75
CA ALA A 104 -22.40 3.72 -8.17
C ALA A 104 -21.35 4.46 -9.03
N ALA A 105 -21.43 4.41 -10.36
CA ALA A 105 -20.50 5.16 -11.21
C ALA A 105 -20.70 6.68 -11.05
N GLN A 106 -21.94 7.15 -10.94
CA GLN A 106 -22.21 8.56 -10.71
C GLN A 106 -21.74 8.99 -9.31
N LEU A 107 -22.01 8.18 -8.29
CA LEU A 107 -21.56 8.43 -6.92
C LEU A 107 -20.04 8.48 -6.84
N HIS A 108 -19.34 7.47 -7.36
CA HIS A 108 -17.88 7.43 -7.44
C HIS A 108 -17.31 8.65 -8.18
N ARG A 109 -17.94 9.02 -9.30
CA ARG A 109 -17.53 10.21 -10.06
C ARG A 109 -17.58 11.47 -9.23
N GLN A 110 -18.66 11.67 -8.48
CA GLN A 110 -18.87 12.87 -7.68
C GLN A 110 -18.03 12.88 -6.41
N GLY A 111 -17.95 11.75 -5.71
CA GLY A 111 -17.28 11.60 -4.43
C GLY A 111 -15.76 11.48 -4.52
N TRP A 112 -15.23 10.93 -5.63
CA TRP A 112 -13.81 10.58 -5.78
C TRP A 112 -13.16 11.21 -7.03
N THR A 113 -13.63 10.86 -8.24
CA THR A 113 -12.96 11.27 -9.51
C THR A 113 -12.96 12.77 -9.75
N MET A 114 -14.10 13.44 -9.54
CA MET A 114 -14.20 14.89 -9.76
C MET A 114 -13.38 15.70 -8.75
N PRO A 115 -13.37 15.37 -7.44
CA PRO A 115 -12.42 15.93 -6.48
C PRO A 115 -10.96 15.74 -6.91
N TRP A 116 -10.55 14.54 -7.32
CA TRP A 116 -9.20 14.27 -7.81
C TRP A 116 -8.84 15.15 -9.01
N LEU A 117 -9.66 15.13 -10.07
CA LEU A 117 -9.43 15.97 -11.26
C LEU A 117 -9.52 17.48 -10.97
N SER A 118 -10.13 17.88 -9.86
CA SER A 118 -10.28 19.29 -9.50
C SER A 118 -8.94 19.95 -9.13
N ILE A 119 -7.95 19.19 -8.65
CA ILE A 119 -6.63 19.74 -8.25
C ILE A 119 -5.95 20.42 -9.44
N ALA A 120 -6.12 19.85 -10.64
CA ALA A 120 -5.48 20.32 -11.86
C ALA A 120 -6.21 21.51 -12.51
N ARG A 121 -7.36 21.97 -11.97
CA ARG A 121 -8.08 23.15 -12.49
C ARG A 121 -7.26 24.43 -12.40
N LYS A 122 -6.31 24.49 -11.45
CA LYS A 122 -5.43 25.65 -11.22
C LYS A 122 -4.19 25.70 -12.13
N ASN A 123 -4.11 24.82 -13.13
CA ASN A 123 -2.97 24.78 -14.07
C ASN A 123 -2.86 26.01 -14.97
N SER A 124 -1.65 26.20 -15.50
CA SER A 124 -1.33 27.27 -16.45
C SER A 124 -2.16 27.17 -17.73
N PRO A 125 -2.41 28.31 -18.43
CA PRO A 125 -3.12 28.30 -19.71
C PRO A 125 -2.47 27.40 -20.77
N TYR A 126 -1.14 27.29 -20.78
CA TYR A 126 -0.40 26.45 -21.74
C TYR A 126 -0.65 24.95 -21.52
N VAL A 127 -0.58 24.46 -20.26
CA VAL A 127 -0.92 23.07 -19.92
C VAL A 127 -2.36 22.76 -20.32
N LYS A 128 -3.28 23.70 -20.06
CA LYS A 128 -4.69 23.58 -20.47
C LYS A 128 -4.86 23.52 -21.99
N LEU A 129 -4.06 24.26 -22.74
CA LEU A 129 -4.07 24.26 -24.21
C LEU A 129 -3.57 22.92 -24.77
N PHE A 130 -2.42 22.41 -24.30
CA PHE A 130 -1.90 21.10 -24.75
C PHE A 130 -2.85 19.95 -24.41
N ALA A 131 -3.40 19.95 -23.19
CA ALA A 131 -4.42 18.99 -22.80
C ALA A 131 -5.66 19.08 -23.71
N ARG A 132 -6.13 20.30 -24.03
CA ARG A 132 -7.27 20.49 -24.95
C ARG A 132 -6.98 19.93 -26.34
N LEU A 133 -5.77 20.15 -26.88
CA LEU A 133 -5.36 19.62 -28.17
C LEU A 133 -5.29 18.09 -28.17
N ALA A 134 -4.76 17.47 -27.10
CA ALA A 134 -4.74 16.01 -26.94
C ALA A 134 -6.17 15.45 -26.91
N LYS A 135 -7.07 16.07 -26.10
CA LYS A 135 -8.48 15.67 -26.02
C LYS A 135 -9.21 15.81 -27.36
N GLN A 136 -8.97 16.89 -28.12
CA GLN A 136 -9.57 17.11 -29.45
C GLN A 136 -9.16 16.04 -30.47
N ARG A 137 -8.04 15.35 -30.25
CA ARG A 137 -7.56 14.24 -31.08
C ARG A 137 -8.00 12.85 -30.58
N GLY A 138 -8.90 12.79 -29.60
CA GLY A 138 -9.39 11.54 -29.03
C GLY A 138 -8.51 10.96 -27.90
N PHE A 139 -7.40 11.62 -27.55
CA PHE A 139 -6.51 11.17 -26.46
C PHE A 139 -6.95 11.74 -25.12
N VAL A 140 -8.10 11.28 -24.61
CA VAL A 140 -8.71 11.81 -23.38
C VAL A 140 -7.82 11.58 -22.16
N GLY A 141 -7.27 10.37 -21.98
CA GLY A 141 -6.39 10.10 -20.84
C GLY A 141 -5.06 10.84 -20.89
N VAL A 142 -4.42 10.93 -22.07
CA VAL A 142 -3.22 11.79 -22.26
C VAL A 142 -3.52 13.24 -21.85
N SER A 143 -4.70 13.76 -22.19
CA SER A 143 -5.12 15.10 -21.77
C SER A 143 -5.22 15.23 -20.24
N GLN A 144 -5.72 14.21 -19.54
CA GLN A 144 -5.81 14.21 -18.07
C GLN A 144 -4.41 14.12 -17.45
N ASP A 145 -3.54 13.24 -17.95
CA ASP A 145 -2.15 13.11 -17.51
C ASP A 145 -1.35 14.39 -17.66
N ILE A 146 -1.44 15.06 -18.82
CA ILE A 146 -0.77 16.35 -19.05
C ILE A 146 -1.19 17.37 -17.99
N ARG A 147 -2.46 17.37 -17.58
CA ARG A 147 -2.94 18.27 -16.54
C ARG A 147 -2.39 17.87 -15.17
N LEU A 148 -2.42 16.59 -14.82
CA LEU A 148 -1.86 16.14 -13.54
C LEU A 148 -0.36 16.45 -13.47
N ALA A 149 0.40 16.10 -14.51
CA ALA A 149 1.82 16.42 -14.63
C ALA A 149 2.08 17.94 -14.50
N GLY A 150 1.28 18.78 -15.16
CA GLY A 150 1.40 20.23 -15.05
C GLY A 150 1.09 20.79 -13.65
N TYR A 151 0.22 20.13 -12.89
CA TYR A 151 -0.03 20.48 -11.48
C TYR A 151 1.21 20.13 -10.63
N PHE A 152 1.71 18.90 -10.76
CA PHE A 152 2.87 18.43 -9.98
C PHE A 152 4.16 19.16 -10.33
N TRP A 153 4.33 19.59 -11.58
CA TRP A 153 5.44 20.48 -11.94
C TRP A 153 5.43 21.79 -11.14
N LYS A 154 4.24 22.31 -10.82
CA LYS A 154 4.09 23.57 -10.07
C LYS A 154 4.23 23.36 -8.56
N THR A 155 3.74 22.25 -8.03
CA THR A 155 3.68 21.99 -6.58
C THR A 155 4.87 21.17 -6.06
N GLY A 156 5.77 20.74 -6.94
CA GLY A 156 6.90 19.87 -6.64
C GLY A 156 6.58 18.45 -7.12
N MET A 157 7.38 17.97 -8.07
CA MET A 157 7.13 16.72 -8.80
C MET A 157 7.69 15.52 -8.03
N THR A 158 7.17 15.30 -6.82
CA THR A 158 7.53 14.13 -6.02
C THR A 158 6.38 13.12 -5.93
N TRP A 159 6.70 11.84 -5.76
CA TRP A 159 5.67 10.81 -5.59
C TRP A 159 4.84 11.00 -4.31
N THR A 160 5.46 11.47 -3.23
CA THR A 160 4.77 11.85 -1.99
C THR A 160 3.77 12.97 -2.22
N ASN A 161 4.13 14.00 -2.99
CA ASN A 161 3.20 15.10 -3.31
C ASN A 161 2.05 14.63 -4.21
N TRP A 162 2.32 13.70 -5.13
CA TRP A 162 1.27 13.06 -5.93
C TRP A 162 0.23 12.37 -5.04
N THR A 163 0.71 11.54 -4.12
CA THR A 163 -0.14 10.78 -3.19
C THR A 163 -0.88 11.70 -2.23
N LEU A 164 -0.21 12.73 -1.70
CA LEU A 164 -0.81 13.77 -0.85
C LEU A 164 -1.98 14.45 -1.56
N ALA A 165 -1.75 14.95 -2.78
CA ALA A 165 -2.78 15.68 -3.51
C ALA A 165 -4.00 14.81 -3.81
N MET A 166 -3.80 13.50 -4.02
CA MET A 166 -4.87 12.55 -4.26
C MET A 166 -5.67 12.31 -2.99
N LEU A 167 -5.02 11.78 -1.94
CA LEU A 167 -5.68 11.42 -0.67
C LEU A 167 -6.35 12.64 -0.01
N GLN A 168 -5.76 13.83 -0.13
CA GLN A 168 -6.37 15.04 0.39
C GLN A 168 -7.63 15.42 -0.39
N ALA A 169 -7.64 15.30 -1.71
CA ALA A 169 -8.78 15.67 -2.53
C ALA A 169 -9.95 14.69 -2.40
N THR A 170 -9.64 13.39 -2.35
CA THR A 170 -10.63 12.31 -2.38
C THR A 170 -11.14 11.95 -0.99
N ALA A 171 -10.25 11.93 0.01
CA ALA A 171 -10.54 11.43 1.35
C ALA A 171 -10.29 12.46 2.47
N GLY A 172 -9.68 13.62 2.18
CA GLY A 172 -9.37 14.62 3.20
C GLY A 172 -8.19 14.25 4.10
N ILE A 173 -7.39 13.25 3.71
CA ILE A 173 -6.19 12.81 4.43
C ILE A 173 -5.01 13.69 4.01
N ASP A 174 -4.33 14.31 4.97
CA ASP A 174 -3.16 15.16 4.70
C ASP A 174 -1.92 14.66 5.45
N MET A 175 -0.82 15.43 5.41
CA MET A 175 0.44 15.04 6.05
C MET A 175 0.38 15.00 7.58
N SER A 176 -0.64 15.60 8.20
CA SER A 176 -0.85 15.54 9.66
C SER A 176 -1.53 14.25 10.10
N THR A 177 -2.22 13.55 9.19
CA THR A 177 -2.78 12.22 9.47
C THR A 177 -1.66 11.20 9.59
N SER A 178 -1.42 10.72 10.81
CA SER A 178 -0.47 9.67 11.13
C SER A 178 -1.14 8.30 11.28
N LEU A 179 -0.37 7.21 11.30
CA LEU A 179 -0.92 5.87 11.48
C LEU A 179 -1.71 5.73 12.80
N GLY A 180 -1.32 6.47 13.84
CA GLY A 180 -1.99 6.55 15.15
C GLY A 180 -3.14 7.56 15.23
N SER A 181 -3.49 8.23 14.14
CA SER A 181 -4.67 9.11 14.10
C SER A 181 -5.96 8.31 14.29
N GLU A 182 -7.06 9.01 14.59
CA GLU A 182 -8.38 8.41 14.70
C GLU A 182 -8.74 7.64 13.43
N VAL A 183 -9.24 6.42 13.61
CA VAL A 183 -9.66 5.53 12.53
C VAL A 183 -11.17 5.37 12.56
N THR A 184 -11.72 4.94 11.44
CA THR A 184 -13.12 4.58 11.33
C THR A 184 -13.42 3.33 12.18
N PRO A 185 -14.61 3.20 12.79
CA PRO A 185 -14.87 2.18 13.82
C PRO A 185 -14.64 0.72 13.40
N TRP A 186 -14.83 0.39 12.13
CA TRP A 186 -14.63 -0.97 11.62
C TRP A 186 -13.16 -1.41 11.65
N ALA A 187 -12.23 -0.45 11.62
CA ALA A 187 -10.79 -0.70 11.49
C ALA A 187 -10.08 -0.86 12.84
N GLU A 188 -10.70 -0.40 13.93
CA GLU A 188 -10.16 -0.41 15.29
C GLU A 188 -9.66 -1.81 15.69
N GLY A 189 -8.45 -1.87 16.26
CA GLY A 189 -7.83 -3.12 16.75
C GLY A 189 -7.24 -4.03 15.68
N LYS A 190 -7.37 -3.69 14.38
CA LYS A 190 -6.75 -4.44 13.28
C LYS A 190 -5.33 -3.95 13.03
N ALA A 191 -4.45 -4.82 12.56
CA ALA A 191 -3.13 -4.41 12.09
C ALA A 191 -3.18 -3.98 10.63
N TRP A 192 -2.71 -2.78 10.31
CA TRP A 192 -2.49 -2.37 8.92
C TRP A 192 -1.02 -2.55 8.56
N LEU A 193 -0.76 -3.29 7.47
CA LEU A 193 0.55 -3.60 6.91
C LEU A 193 0.73 -2.84 5.59
N VAL A 194 1.41 -1.70 5.63
CA VAL A 194 1.70 -0.86 4.47
C VAL A 194 2.97 -1.38 3.79
N CYS A 195 2.77 -2.19 2.76
CA CYS A 195 3.82 -2.97 2.13
C CYS A 195 4.65 -2.10 1.18
N HIS A 196 5.97 -2.24 1.17
CA HIS A 196 6.86 -1.53 0.25
C HIS A 196 8.21 -2.26 0.19
N VAL A 197 9.15 -1.79 -0.64
CA VAL A 197 10.51 -2.33 -0.65
C VAL A 197 11.55 -1.27 -0.35
N LEU A 198 12.63 -1.68 0.33
CA LEU A 198 13.88 -0.94 0.34
C LEU A 198 14.66 -1.25 -0.93
N THR A 199 15.20 -0.23 -1.57
CA THR A 199 16.19 -0.42 -2.64
C THR A 199 17.56 -0.73 -2.02
N THR A 200 17.96 -2.00 -2.11
CA THR A 200 19.17 -2.54 -1.47
C THR A 200 20.12 -3.17 -2.48
N PRO A 201 20.50 -2.48 -3.58
CA PRO A 201 21.43 -3.07 -4.52
C PRO A 201 22.77 -3.33 -3.82
N SER A 202 23.35 -4.50 -4.09
CA SER A 202 24.66 -4.88 -3.64
C SER A 202 25.70 -4.64 -4.73
N VAL A 203 26.98 -4.72 -4.37
CA VAL A 203 28.09 -4.64 -5.33
C VAL A 203 28.00 -5.74 -6.41
N GLN A 204 27.36 -6.88 -6.10
CA GLN A 204 27.20 -7.99 -7.03
C GLN A 204 26.13 -7.73 -8.10
N ASP A 205 25.16 -6.88 -7.80
CA ASP A 205 24.05 -6.58 -8.71
C ASP A 205 24.48 -5.68 -9.88
N MET A 206 25.71 -5.11 -9.81
CA MET A 206 26.21 -4.09 -10.74
C MET A 206 25.28 -2.87 -10.86
N ARG A 207 24.47 -2.63 -9.82
CA ARG A 207 23.53 -1.52 -9.69
C ARG A 207 23.83 -0.76 -8.42
N VAL A 208 23.44 0.51 -8.41
CA VAL A 208 23.48 1.39 -7.25
C VAL A 208 22.23 2.27 -7.27
N VAL A 209 21.84 2.79 -6.12
CA VAL A 209 20.85 3.86 -6.03
C VAL A 209 21.56 5.17 -6.33
N HIS A 210 21.11 5.90 -7.33
CA HIS A 210 21.56 7.24 -7.68
C HIS A 210 20.73 8.26 -6.89
N ILE A 211 21.31 8.81 -5.82
CA ILE A 211 20.69 9.82 -4.96
C ILE A 211 20.74 11.20 -5.61
N ALA A 212 21.85 11.49 -6.30
CA ALA A 212 22.03 12.75 -7.00
C ALA A 212 22.89 12.55 -8.26
N GLU A 213 22.49 13.13 -9.38
CA GLU A 213 23.22 13.12 -10.65
C GLU A 213 23.20 14.51 -11.32
N GLN A 214 24.37 15.03 -11.67
CA GLN A 214 24.51 16.35 -12.30
C GLN A 214 25.52 16.33 -13.45
N ARG A 215 25.29 17.15 -14.47
CA ARG A 215 26.12 17.14 -15.70
C ARG A 215 27.30 18.11 -15.68
N LYS A 216 27.14 19.32 -15.14
CA LYS A 216 28.13 20.41 -15.26
C LYS A 216 28.31 21.19 -13.94
N PRO A 217 29.41 20.98 -13.19
CA PRO A 217 30.37 19.86 -13.34
C PRO A 217 29.68 18.50 -13.17
N THR A 218 30.33 17.42 -13.57
CA THR A 218 29.76 16.09 -13.36
C THR A 218 29.86 15.74 -11.89
N ARG A 219 28.70 15.52 -11.24
CA ARG A 219 28.60 15.25 -9.80
C ARG A 219 27.65 14.10 -9.59
N SER A 220 27.98 13.19 -8.69
CA SER A 220 27.09 12.08 -8.33
C SER A 220 27.18 11.73 -6.86
N ILE A 221 26.05 11.28 -6.29
CA ILE A 221 26.01 10.52 -5.04
C ILE A 221 25.27 9.22 -5.33
N THR A 222 25.91 8.11 -4.97
CA THR A 222 25.36 6.76 -5.12
C THR A 222 25.34 6.04 -3.79
N GLN A 223 24.45 5.05 -3.68
CA GLN A 223 24.27 4.21 -2.50
C GLN A 223 24.17 2.74 -2.90
N PHE A 224 24.78 1.87 -2.09
CA PHE A 224 24.63 0.42 -2.17
C PHE A 224 24.74 -0.22 -0.78
N VAL A 225 24.39 -1.50 -0.68
CA VAL A 225 24.48 -2.28 0.56
C VAL A 225 25.67 -3.25 0.49
N ALA A 226 26.53 -3.20 1.50
CA ALA A 226 27.61 -4.17 1.71
C ALA A 226 27.28 -5.12 2.87
N ASN A 227 27.98 -6.26 2.95
CA ASN A 227 27.77 -7.31 3.95
C ASN A 227 26.32 -7.84 4.00
N PHE A 228 25.66 -7.81 2.84
CA PHE A 228 24.30 -8.27 2.61
C PHE A 228 24.36 -9.57 1.80
N PRO A 229 23.50 -10.56 2.09
CA PRO A 229 23.50 -11.85 1.40
C PRO A 229 23.17 -11.79 -0.11
N GLY A 230 22.82 -10.61 -0.64
CA GLY A 230 22.63 -10.42 -2.08
C GLY A 230 21.39 -11.11 -2.62
N GLN A 231 20.36 -11.27 -1.79
CA GLN A 231 19.18 -12.06 -2.16
C GLN A 231 18.32 -11.35 -3.22
N SER A 232 18.22 -10.02 -3.14
CA SER A 232 17.46 -9.18 -4.06
C SER A 232 17.94 -7.72 -3.98
N ILE A 233 17.82 -6.99 -5.09
CA ILE A 233 17.94 -5.51 -5.12
C ILE A 233 16.77 -4.81 -4.42
N PHE A 234 15.68 -5.53 -4.18
CA PHE A 234 14.47 -5.07 -3.50
C PHE A 234 14.28 -5.92 -2.25
N THR A 235 14.51 -5.33 -1.08
CA THR A 235 14.28 -5.98 0.21
C THR A 235 12.88 -5.63 0.71
N PRO A 236 11.97 -6.62 0.91
CA PRO A 236 10.63 -6.36 1.43
C PRO A 236 10.66 -5.68 2.80
N ALA A 237 9.82 -4.65 2.95
CA ALA A 237 9.68 -3.86 4.16
C ALA A 237 8.21 -3.50 4.41
N VAL A 238 7.87 -3.22 5.66
CA VAL A 238 6.48 -2.97 6.05
C VAL A 238 6.39 -1.94 7.16
N TYR A 239 5.62 -0.89 6.92
CA TYR A 239 5.13 -0.07 8.04
C TYR A 239 3.94 -0.82 8.62
N SER A 240 4.00 -1.16 9.91
CA SER A 240 2.92 -1.87 10.56
C SER A 240 2.46 -1.13 11.80
N TYR A 241 1.16 -1.14 12.04
CA TYR A 241 0.57 -0.50 13.21
C TYR A 241 -0.78 -1.13 13.56
N ILE A 242 -1.07 -1.27 14.86
CA ILE A 242 -2.38 -1.71 15.34
C ILE A 242 -3.26 -0.46 15.43
N LEU A 243 -4.26 -0.38 14.57
CA LEU A 243 -5.14 0.78 14.46
C LEU A 243 -5.87 1.04 15.78
N GLY A 244 -5.85 2.29 16.26
CA GLY A 244 -6.45 2.69 17.54
C GLY A 244 -5.63 2.38 18.80
N SER A 245 -4.47 1.75 18.69
CA SER A 245 -3.66 1.33 19.85
C SER A 245 -2.86 2.42 20.57
N GLY A 246 -3.09 3.71 20.25
CA GLY A 246 -2.40 4.86 20.85
C GLY A 246 -0.94 5.02 20.41
N ASP A 247 0.01 4.87 21.35
CA ASP A 247 1.46 5.02 21.07
C ASP A 247 2.16 3.66 20.91
N ALA A 248 1.43 2.59 20.63
CA ALA A 248 2.00 1.25 20.55
C ALA A 248 3.07 1.17 19.43
N PRO A 249 4.13 0.36 19.64
CA PRO A 249 5.10 0.10 18.59
C PRO A 249 4.48 -0.77 17.48
N ALA A 250 5.16 -0.83 16.35
CA ALA A 250 4.85 -1.73 15.24
C ALA A 250 4.70 -3.19 15.72
N PRO A 251 3.63 -3.91 15.34
CA PRO A 251 3.41 -5.30 15.74
C PRO A 251 4.37 -6.28 15.06
N ILE A 252 4.98 -5.92 13.93
CA ILE A 252 5.96 -6.73 13.23
C ILE A 252 7.23 -5.93 12.90
N PRO A 253 8.41 -6.58 12.87
CA PRO A 253 9.65 -5.92 12.48
C PRO A 253 9.56 -5.31 11.07
N TYR A 254 10.17 -4.15 10.87
CA TYR A 254 10.11 -3.41 9.61
C TYR A 254 10.66 -4.24 8.42
N VAL A 255 11.81 -4.89 8.62
CA VAL A 255 12.46 -5.79 7.64
C VAL A 255 12.80 -7.11 8.32
N ALA A 256 12.75 -8.23 7.59
CA ALA A 256 13.17 -9.52 8.11
C ALA A 256 14.68 -9.50 8.42
N ALA A 257 15.07 -9.92 9.62
CA ALA A 257 16.48 -9.91 10.03
C ALA A 257 17.37 -10.77 9.13
N SER A 258 16.82 -11.83 8.53
CA SER A 258 17.49 -12.68 7.54
C SER A 258 17.68 -12.00 6.19
N ALA A 259 16.81 -11.05 5.83
CA ALA A 259 16.89 -10.30 4.59
C ALA A 259 18.01 -9.26 4.70
N LEU A 260 17.96 -8.44 5.75
CA LEU A 260 18.95 -7.38 6.00
C LEU A 260 19.61 -7.56 7.37
N PRO A 261 20.63 -8.42 7.50
CA PRO A 261 21.29 -8.70 8.77
C PRO A 261 21.85 -7.44 9.44
N PRO A 262 21.97 -7.39 10.78
CA PRO A 262 22.52 -6.24 11.51
C PRO A 262 23.96 -5.83 11.11
N THR A 263 24.69 -6.76 10.49
CA THR A 263 26.05 -6.55 9.95
C THR A 263 26.06 -5.79 8.62
N SER A 264 24.91 -5.67 7.96
CA SER A 264 24.76 -4.99 6.67
C SER A 264 25.05 -3.49 6.81
N ARG A 265 25.72 -2.93 5.80
CA ARG A 265 26.17 -1.53 5.78
C ARG A 265 25.60 -0.80 4.57
N LEU A 266 25.03 0.38 4.80
CA LEU A 266 24.76 1.35 3.73
C LEU A 266 26.05 2.07 3.42
N ASN A 267 26.45 2.05 2.16
CA ASN A 267 27.65 2.74 1.68
C ASN A 267 27.21 3.85 0.74
N TYR A 268 27.67 5.06 1.02
CA TYR A 268 27.45 6.24 0.20
C TYR A 268 28.76 6.63 -0.48
N GLN A 269 28.71 6.85 -1.79
CA GLN A 269 29.87 7.26 -2.59
C GLN A 269 29.55 8.51 -3.38
N GLY A 270 30.39 9.52 -3.24
CA GLY A 270 30.26 10.82 -3.89
C GLY A 270 31.43 11.07 -4.83
N ALA A 271 31.18 11.65 -5.99
CA ALA A 271 32.22 12.04 -6.92
C ALA A 271 31.93 13.41 -7.55
N VAL A 272 32.95 14.25 -7.65
CA VAL A 272 32.90 15.54 -8.36
C VAL A 272 34.04 15.57 -9.37
N GLN A 273 33.69 15.66 -10.66
CA GLN A 273 34.66 15.80 -11.74
C GLN A 273 34.63 17.24 -12.26
N THR A 274 35.71 17.97 -11.97
CA THR A 274 35.89 19.34 -12.48
C THR A 274 36.26 19.28 -13.95
N SER A 275 35.59 20.05 -14.81
CA SER A 275 36.00 20.17 -16.21
C SER A 275 37.20 21.11 -16.28
N SER A 276 38.42 20.58 -16.37
CA SER A 276 39.56 21.39 -16.80
C SER A 276 39.37 21.72 -18.29
N ARG A 277 39.56 22.99 -18.68
CA ARG A 277 39.53 23.41 -20.11
C ARG A 277 40.69 22.82 -20.94
N ALA A 278 41.63 22.12 -20.30
CA ALA A 278 42.81 21.55 -20.94
C ALA A 278 42.62 20.04 -21.15
N CYS A 279 43.16 19.51 -22.25
CA CYS A 279 43.01 18.15 -22.78
C CYS A 279 43.44 16.98 -21.85
N CYS A 280 43.67 17.23 -20.56
CA CYS A 280 44.08 16.28 -19.54
C CYS A 280 42.93 16.19 -18.53
N GLY A 281 42.15 15.11 -18.56
CA GLY A 281 40.92 14.91 -17.79
C GLY A 281 40.99 15.54 -16.39
N GLY A 282 40.01 16.39 -16.07
CA GLY A 282 40.09 17.22 -14.86
C GLY A 282 40.07 16.40 -13.57
N ALA A 283 40.45 17.06 -12.47
CA ALA A 283 40.56 16.42 -11.17
C ALA A 283 39.21 15.84 -10.72
N GLN A 284 39.26 14.60 -10.23
CA GLN A 284 38.13 13.92 -9.61
C GLN A 284 38.32 13.93 -8.10
N GLU A 285 37.41 14.58 -7.39
CA GLU A 285 37.28 14.46 -5.94
C GLU A 285 36.33 13.31 -5.61
N ARG A 286 36.63 12.55 -4.56
CA ARG A 286 35.83 11.42 -4.10
C ARG A 286 35.53 11.54 -2.62
N PHE A 287 34.31 11.19 -2.25
CA PHE A 287 33.79 11.21 -0.90
C PHE A 287 33.17 9.86 -0.57
N THR A 288 33.23 9.45 0.68
CA THR A 288 32.63 8.19 1.14
C THR A 288 32.08 8.35 2.54
N SER A 289 30.95 7.71 2.82
CA SER A 289 30.42 7.58 4.17
C SER A 289 29.65 6.27 4.31
N GLU A 290 29.45 5.79 5.53
CA GLU A 290 28.76 4.52 5.76
C GLU A 290 27.87 4.54 7.00
N ALA A 291 26.83 3.71 7.00
CA ALA A 291 25.92 3.53 8.12
C ALA A 291 25.48 2.07 8.28
N HIS A 292 24.88 1.72 9.41
CA HIS A 292 24.21 0.43 9.57
C HIS A 292 22.92 0.38 8.75
N ALA A 293 22.70 -0.67 7.94
CA ALA A 293 21.50 -0.81 7.12
C ALA A 293 20.29 -1.38 7.87
N GLY A 294 20.51 -2.27 8.85
CA GLY A 294 19.46 -3.07 9.50
C GLY A 294 19.00 -2.58 10.87
N ARG A 295 18.93 -1.26 11.10
CA ARG A 295 18.53 -0.67 12.40
C ARG A 295 17.33 0.25 12.24
N PHE A 296 16.15 -0.26 12.56
CA PHE A 296 14.85 0.38 12.30
C PHE A 296 14.04 0.70 13.57
N GLU A 297 14.68 0.66 14.74
CA GLU A 297 14.01 0.74 16.03
C GLU A 297 13.26 2.06 16.25
N SER A 298 13.66 3.14 15.56
CA SER A 298 12.95 4.43 15.60
C SER A 298 11.60 4.38 14.87
N ILE A 299 11.57 3.73 13.72
CA ILE A 299 10.35 3.56 12.90
C ILE A 299 9.40 2.59 13.59
N GLU A 300 9.93 1.48 14.11
CA GLU A 300 9.14 0.48 14.82
C GLU A 300 8.55 1.02 16.11
N ARG A 301 9.33 1.73 16.95
CA ARG A 301 8.80 2.35 18.18
C ARG A 301 7.89 3.55 17.91
N GLY A 302 8.15 4.28 16.84
CA GLY A 302 7.41 5.48 16.47
C GLY A 302 6.27 5.23 15.48
N ALA A 303 5.86 3.98 15.23
CA ALA A 303 4.95 3.64 14.14
C ALA A 303 3.67 4.51 14.10
N HIS A 304 3.08 4.79 15.26
CA HIS A 304 1.90 5.66 15.41
C HIS A 304 2.09 7.09 14.82
N ALA A 305 3.31 7.60 14.75
CA ALA A 305 3.62 8.95 14.28
C ALA A 305 4.02 9.00 12.80
N LEU A 306 4.07 7.87 12.09
CA LEU A 306 4.37 7.84 10.66
C LEU A 306 3.22 8.48 9.87
N PRO A 307 3.46 9.44 8.95
CA PRO A 307 2.41 10.01 8.12
C PRO A 307 1.79 8.96 7.18
N VAL A 308 0.46 8.82 7.20
CA VAL A 308 -0.30 7.90 6.33
C VAL A 308 0.06 8.12 4.87
N VAL A 309 0.10 9.39 4.45
CA VAL A 309 0.44 9.79 3.08
C VAL A 309 1.82 9.30 2.65
N SER A 310 2.83 9.37 3.54
CA SER A 310 4.19 8.94 3.20
C SER A 310 4.31 7.43 3.13
N CYS A 311 3.62 6.71 4.03
CA CYS A 311 3.56 5.24 4.00
C CYS A 311 2.87 4.75 2.72
N ALA A 312 1.71 5.33 2.37
CA ALA A 312 0.98 5.00 1.15
C ALA A 312 1.78 5.35 -0.11
N ALA A 313 2.51 6.47 -0.10
CA ALA A 313 3.39 6.86 -1.21
C ALA A 313 4.56 5.88 -1.39
N ALA A 314 5.19 5.44 -0.30
CA ALA A 314 6.26 4.44 -0.35
C ALA A 314 5.74 3.13 -0.97
N SER A 315 4.56 2.69 -0.55
CA SER A 315 3.89 1.50 -1.08
C SER A 315 3.56 1.60 -2.57
N SER A 316 3.36 2.80 -3.10
CA SER A 316 2.87 3.01 -4.48
C SER A 316 3.85 3.64 -5.46
N ALA A 317 5.10 3.86 -5.05
CA ALA A 317 6.13 4.52 -5.87
C ALA A 317 6.61 3.64 -7.04
N ALA A 318 5.72 3.34 -7.98
CA ALA A 318 5.93 2.39 -9.08
C ALA A 318 7.02 2.87 -10.06
N ALA A 319 7.20 4.19 -10.17
CA ALA A 319 8.29 4.79 -10.93
C ALA A 319 9.54 5.06 -10.09
N GLY A 320 9.61 4.55 -8.86
CA GLY A 320 10.72 4.80 -7.95
C GLY A 320 12.01 4.06 -8.34
N ASP A 321 11.93 2.97 -9.10
CA ASP A 321 13.09 2.20 -9.56
C ASP A 321 13.99 2.95 -10.54
N VAL A 322 13.53 4.10 -11.08
CA VAL A 322 14.34 5.03 -11.88
C VAL A 322 15.64 5.42 -11.18
N VAL A 323 15.65 5.44 -9.84
CA VAL A 323 16.85 5.71 -9.04
C VAL A 323 17.95 4.66 -9.24
N LEU A 324 17.65 3.50 -9.82
CA LEU A 324 18.65 2.48 -10.15
C LEU A 324 19.36 2.75 -11.49
N LEU A 325 19.01 3.83 -12.19
CA LEU A 325 19.51 4.15 -13.53
C LEU A 325 20.00 5.60 -13.61
N ALA A 326 21.32 5.79 -13.72
CA ALA A 326 21.97 7.12 -13.77
C ALA A 326 21.34 8.12 -14.75
N LYS A 327 21.00 7.69 -15.98
CA LYS A 327 20.48 8.58 -17.03
C LYS A 327 19.05 9.07 -16.74
N PRO A 328 18.09 8.20 -16.40
CA PRO A 328 16.80 8.62 -15.86
C PRO A 328 16.92 9.51 -14.62
N SER A 329 17.75 9.15 -13.63
CA SER A 329 17.96 9.98 -12.43
C SER A 329 18.43 11.39 -12.79
N LEU A 330 19.45 11.52 -13.64
CA LEU A 330 19.94 12.82 -14.11
C LEU A 330 18.84 13.67 -14.77
N ALA A 331 17.91 13.04 -15.50
CA ALA A 331 16.82 13.76 -16.15
C ALA A 331 15.78 14.26 -15.12
N LEU A 332 15.50 13.47 -14.08
CA LEU A 332 14.60 13.85 -12.99
C LEU A 332 15.23 14.93 -12.09
N ASP A 333 16.49 14.77 -11.72
CA ASP A 333 17.25 15.75 -10.91
C ASP A 333 17.30 17.11 -11.62
N ALA A 334 17.48 17.13 -12.95
CA ALA A 334 17.49 18.36 -13.74
C ALA A 334 16.16 19.15 -13.70
N VAL A 335 15.05 18.49 -13.33
CA VAL A 335 13.73 19.11 -13.22
C VAL A 335 13.23 19.16 -11.77
N GLY A 336 14.06 18.75 -10.80
CA GLY A 336 13.68 18.66 -9.39
C GLY A 336 12.56 17.66 -9.10
N ALA A 337 12.44 16.62 -9.93
CA ALA A 337 11.48 15.54 -9.75
C ALA A 337 12.09 14.39 -8.95
N ASP A 338 11.25 13.67 -8.22
CA ASP A 338 11.68 12.56 -7.37
C ASP A 338 10.57 11.51 -7.25
N PHE A 339 10.76 10.37 -7.90
CA PHE A 339 9.75 9.31 -7.94
C PHE A 339 9.98 8.22 -6.91
N ALA A 340 11.12 8.21 -6.23
CA ALA A 340 11.30 7.42 -5.02
C ALA A 340 10.74 8.18 -3.83
N VAL A 341 10.39 7.45 -2.77
CA VAL A 341 10.18 8.05 -1.46
C VAL A 341 11.47 7.84 -0.66
N TRP A 342 11.90 8.85 0.08
CA TRP A 342 13.12 8.78 0.88
C TRP A 342 12.78 8.65 2.36
N GLN A 343 13.43 7.72 3.02
CA GLN A 343 13.29 7.46 4.45
C GLN A 343 14.65 7.50 5.13
N GLY A 344 14.70 7.97 6.37
CA GLY A 344 15.87 7.89 7.24
C GLY A 344 15.57 7.31 8.64
N ALA A 345 16.55 7.37 9.53
CA ALA A 345 16.52 6.85 10.90
C ALA A 345 15.98 7.82 11.96
N GLY A 346 15.41 8.96 11.52
CA GLY A 346 14.80 9.96 12.39
C GLY A 346 13.63 9.40 13.22
N SER A 347 13.04 10.25 14.07
CA SER A 347 11.72 9.94 14.63
C SER A 347 10.72 9.70 13.50
N ALA A 348 9.69 8.90 13.74
CA ALA A 348 8.71 8.55 12.72
C ALA A 348 8.03 9.77 12.06
N SER A 349 7.81 10.86 12.79
CA SER A 349 7.29 12.11 12.21
C SER A 349 8.25 12.75 11.19
N ASP A 350 9.56 12.58 11.39
CA ASP A 350 10.59 13.31 10.66
C ASP A 350 11.33 12.43 9.65
N CYS A 351 11.15 11.10 9.71
CA CYS A 351 11.97 10.14 8.95
C CYS A 351 11.86 10.35 7.43
N PHE A 352 10.70 10.78 6.93
CA PHE A 352 10.50 11.08 5.51
C PHE A 352 10.95 12.50 5.16
N GLU A 353 10.48 13.52 5.90
CA GLU A 353 10.76 14.91 5.55
C GLU A 353 12.25 15.23 5.62
N ARG A 354 12.93 14.76 6.67
CA ARG A 354 14.36 14.96 6.87
C ARG A 354 15.16 14.25 5.78
N ALA A 355 14.83 12.99 5.46
CA ALA A 355 15.50 12.24 4.40
C ALA A 355 15.32 12.90 3.03
N ALA A 356 14.09 13.28 2.67
CA ALA A 356 13.82 13.99 1.42
C ALA A 356 14.55 15.35 1.35
N ARG A 357 14.70 16.04 2.49
CA ARG A 357 15.51 17.26 2.57
C ARG A 357 16.98 16.99 2.30
N ARG A 358 17.57 15.94 2.89
CA ARG A 358 18.96 15.55 2.61
C ARG A 358 19.20 15.27 1.13
N VAL A 359 18.28 14.57 0.48
CA VAL A 359 18.39 14.28 -0.96
C VAL A 359 18.29 15.56 -1.79
N ARG A 360 17.36 16.46 -1.47
CA ARG A 360 17.28 17.78 -2.14
C ARG A 360 18.55 18.60 -1.95
N ASP A 361 19.12 18.62 -0.74
CA ASP A 361 20.35 19.34 -0.43
C ASP A 361 21.54 18.74 -1.21
N ALA A 362 21.64 17.42 -1.30
CA ALA A 362 22.62 16.71 -2.12
C ALA A 362 22.47 17.02 -3.63
N ASN A 363 21.24 17.17 -4.10
CA ASN A 363 20.90 17.51 -5.48
C ASN A 363 21.09 18.99 -5.84
N ALA A 364 21.35 19.87 -4.87
CA ALA A 364 21.68 21.26 -5.13
C ALA A 364 22.98 21.38 -5.97
N PRO A 365 23.17 22.46 -6.76
CA PRO A 365 24.31 22.58 -7.68
C PRO A 365 25.67 22.28 -7.04
N ASP A 366 25.90 22.63 -5.78
CA ASP A 366 27.13 22.36 -5.04
C ASP A 366 26.93 21.38 -3.86
N GLY A 367 25.87 20.57 -3.89
CA GLY A 367 25.45 19.70 -2.80
C GLY A 367 26.33 18.47 -2.58
N VAL A 368 27.07 18.01 -3.60
CA VAL A 368 27.93 16.82 -3.49
C VAL A 368 29.23 17.15 -2.75
N THR A 369 29.22 16.90 -1.44
CA THR A 369 30.31 17.17 -0.49
C THR A 369 30.42 16.05 0.55
N GLN A 370 31.54 15.96 1.27
CA GLN A 370 31.68 15.02 2.39
C GLN A 370 30.59 15.23 3.45
N THR A 371 30.30 16.48 3.82
CA THR A 371 29.24 16.82 4.79
C THR A 371 27.86 16.33 4.36
N ALA A 372 27.55 16.39 3.06
CA ALA A 372 26.28 15.87 2.55
C ALA A 372 26.22 14.33 2.66
N LEU A 373 27.31 13.63 2.35
CA LEU A 373 27.38 12.17 2.51
C LEU A 373 27.29 11.75 3.98
N ASP A 374 27.97 12.46 4.88
CA ASP A 374 27.88 12.21 6.32
C ASP A 374 26.45 12.45 6.82
N GLY A 375 25.78 13.52 6.35
CA GLY A 375 24.38 13.76 6.64
C GLY A 375 23.43 12.67 6.14
N LEU A 376 23.68 12.11 4.95
CA LEU A 376 22.94 10.96 4.41
C LEU A 376 23.18 9.70 5.26
N ALA A 377 24.42 9.47 5.69
CA ALA A 377 24.79 8.31 6.50
C ALA A 377 24.26 8.40 7.94
N ASP A 378 24.39 9.55 8.59
CA ASP A 378 23.86 9.83 9.93
C ASP A 378 22.35 9.61 9.97
N ASP A 379 21.66 10.09 8.95
CA ASP A 379 20.21 9.92 8.80
C ASP A 379 19.84 8.58 8.16
N ARG A 380 20.81 7.74 7.76
CA ARG A 380 20.62 6.45 7.10
C ARG A 380 19.62 6.52 5.95
N VAL A 381 19.78 7.52 5.08
CA VAL A 381 18.84 7.78 3.99
C VAL A 381 18.81 6.61 3.02
N GLN A 382 17.60 6.13 2.70
CA GLN A 382 17.34 5.03 1.76
C GLN A 382 16.15 5.38 0.87
N ALA A 383 16.20 4.94 -0.39
CA ALA A 383 15.04 4.96 -1.26
C ALA A 383 14.11 3.78 -0.96
N VAL A 384 12.85 4.09 -0.72
CA VAL A 384 11.75 3.14 -0.55
C VAL A 384 10.78 3.31 -1.71
N ILE A 385 10.39 2.19 -2.32
CA ILE A 385 9.59 2.16 -3.55
C ILE A 385 8.49 1.10 -3.49
N ASP A 386 7.69 1.03 -4.55
CA ASP A 386 6.46 0.22 -4.61
C ASP A 386 6.67 -1.25 -4.19
N ALA A 387 5.74 -1.80 -3.41
CA ALA A 387 5.81 -3.20 -2.99
C ALA A 387 5.71 -4.19 -4.17
N GLY A 388 5.12 -3.77 -5.28
CA GLY A 388 5.01 -4.52 -6.53
C GLY A 388 6.36 -4.95 -7.12
N PHE A 389 7.46 -4.35 -6.69
CA PHE A 389 8.81 -4.82 -7.03
C PHE A 389 9.21 -6.14 -6.36
N SER A 390 8.47 -6.60 -5.35
CA SER A 390 8.71 -7.86 -4.62
C SER A 390 7.50 -8.79 -4.60
N ASP A 391 6.35 -8.27 -4.17
CA ASP A 391 5.07 -8.97 -4.11
C ASP A 391 3.94 -7.95 -4.36
N PRO A 392 3.45 -7.83 -5.61
CA PRO A 392 2.33 -6.97 -5.95
C PRO A 392 1.00 -7.38 -5.31
N THR A 393 0.88 -8.59 -4.76
CA THR A 393 -0.38 -9.11 -4.23
C THR A 393 -0.60 -8.78 -2.75
N GLY A 394 0.48 -8.56 -1.98
CA GLY A 394 0.43 -8.37 -0.52
C GLY A 394 0.37 -9.67 0.28
N ILE A 395 0.27 -10.83 -0.37
CA ILE A 395 0.14 -12.14 0.29
C ILE A 395 1.40 -12.49 1.09
N ALA A 396 2.59 -12.30 0.52
CA ALA A 396 3.85 -12.61 1.19
C ALA A 396 4.03 -11.77 2.45
N TYR A 397 3.58 -10.51 2.43
CA TYR A 397 3.59 -9.62 3.60
C TYR A 397 2.64 -10.12 4.69
N ALA A 398 1.43 -10.55 4.34
CA ALA A 398 0.48 -11.14 5.28
C ALA A 398 1.01 -12.44 5.90
N VAL A 399 1.55 -13.35 5.08
CA VAL A 399 2.14 -14.62 5.56
C VAL A 399 3.37 -14.37 6.43
N ARG A 400 4.22 -13.40 6.07
CA ARG A 400 5.35 -12.95 6.89
C ARG A 400 4.89 -12.42 8.25
N ALA A 401 3.75 -11.73 8.30
CA ALA A 401 3.16 -11.25 9.54
C ALA A 401 2.56 -12.39 10.41
N GLY A 402 2.44 -13.60 9.86
CA GLY A 402 1.97 -14.79 10.56
C GLY A 402 0.60 -15.31 10.11
N ALA A 403 -0.03 -14.66 9.13
CA ALA A 403 -1.34 -15.09 8.63
C ALA A 403 -1.23 -16.47 7.96
N ARG A 404 -2.18 -17.35 8.30
CA ARG A 404 -2.33 -18.69 7.68
C ARG A 404 -3.55 -18.80 6.79
N GLU A 405 -4.41 -17.80 6.82
CA GLU A 405 -5.56 -17.66 5.94
C GLU A 405 -5.51 -16.24 5.39
N VAL A 406 -5.47 -16.13 4.06
CA VAL A 406 -5.38 -14.84 3.38
C VAL A 406 -6.50 -14.76 2.36
N VAL A 407 -7.36 -13.76 2.50
CA VAL A 407 -8.31 -13.37 1.46
C VAL A 407 -7.64 -12.27 0.63
N VAL A 408 -7.56 -12.44 -0.68
CA VAL A 408 -6.86 -11.50 -1.56
C VAL A 408 -7.78 -10.93 -2.63
N TYR A 409 -7.72 -9.60 -2.78
CA TYR A 409 -8.26 -8.87 -3.92
C TYR A 409 -7.18 -8.72 -4.98
N LEU A 410 -7.32 -9.43 -6.10
CA LEU A 410 -6.45 -9.27 -7.27
C LEU A 410 -7.14 -8.41 -8.33
N ASN A 411 -6.38 -7.55 -9.01
CA ASN A 411 -6.84 -6.80 -10.18
C ASN A 411 -6.03 -7.22 -11.41
N ASN A 412 -6.49 -8.27 -12.06
CA ASN A 412 -5.81 -8.83 -13.22
C ASN A 412 -6.01 -7.94 -14.46
N GLU A 413 -5.10 -8.11 -15.43
CA GLU A 413 -5.33 -7.65 -16.78
C GLU A 413 -6.53 -8.36 -17.43
N ALA A 414 -6.99 -7.85 -18.58
CA ALA A 414 -8.16 -8.34 -19.31
C ALA A 414 -8.12 -9.84 -19.69
N SER A 415 -6.95 -10.46 -19.73
CA SER A 415 -6.80 -11.91 -19.98
C SER A 415 -7.23 -12.77 -18.80
N ASN A 416 -7.46 -12.17 -17.62
CA ASN A 416 -7.73 -12.86 -16.36
C ASN A 416 -6.66 -13.90 -15.98
N VAL A 417 -5.40 -13.61 -16.30
CA VAL A 417 -4.26 -14.41 -15.85
C VAL A 417 -3.60 -13.69 -14.67
N PRO A 418 -3.48 -14.31 -13.49
CA PRO A 418 -2.92 -13.65 -12.30
C PRO A 418 -1.40 -13.71 -12.32
N ILE A 419 -0.76 -13.04 -13.29
CA ILE A 419 0.70 -13.05 -13.47
C ILE A 419 1.42 -12.62 -12.20
N ASP A 420 0.92 -11.59 -11.53
CA ASP A 420 1.46 -11.08 -10.27
C ASP A 420 1.51 -12.13 -9.15
N LEU A 421 0.53 -13.05 -9.11
CA LEU A 421 0.51 -14.14 -8.14
C LEU A 421 1.60 -15.18 -8.44
N THR A 422 1.99 -15.38 -9.71
CA THR A 422 2.99 -16.39 -10.10
C THR A 422 4.34 -16.17 -9.45
N PHE A 423 4.71 -14.92 -9.13
CA PHE A 423 6.00 -14.58 -8.52
C PHE A 423 6.21 -15.18 -7.13
N LEU A 424 5.13 -15.58 -6.46
CA LEU A 424 5.18 -16.22 -5.14
C LEU A 424 5.39 -17.74 -5.22
N PHE A 425 5.40 -18.33 -6.42
CA PHE A 425 5.48 -19.77 -6.63
C PHE A 425 6.79 -20.18 -7.31
N VAL A 426 7.20 -21.44 -7.12
CA VAL A 426 8.41 -21.98 -7.77
C VAL A 426 8.27 -21.91 -9.29
N GLY A 427 9.29 -21.40 -9.98
CA GLY A 427 9.26 -21.19 -11.43
C GLY A 427 8.60 -19.88 -11.87
N GLY A 428 8.11 -19.05 -10.94
CA GLY A 428 7.45 -17.77 -11.26
C GLY A 428 8.28 -16.79 -12.11
N SER A 429 9.61 -16.92 -12.13
CA SER A 429 10.49 -16.06 -12.94
C SER A 429 10.25 -16.22 -14.45
N GLU A 430 9.68 -17.34 -14.90
CA GLU A 430 9.35 -17.58 -16.31
C GLU A 430 8.25 -16.64 -16.82
N TYR A 431 7.45 -16.07 -15.91
CA TYR A 431 6.36 -15.13 -16.22
C TYR A 431 6.76 -13.67 -15.99
N ALA A 432 8.01 -13.42 -15.56
CA ALA A 432 8.52 -12.06 -15.43
C ALA A 432 8.52 -11.36 -16.80
N TYR A 433 8.02 -10.12 -16.83
CA TYR A 433 8.09 -9.29 -18.04
C TYR A 433 9.54 -9.17 -18.50
N ALA A 434 9.83 -9.59 -19.73
CA ALA A 434 11.16 -9.56 -20.30
C ALA A 434 11.74 -8.13 -20.26
N GLY A 435 12.89 -7.96 -19.60
CA GLY A 435 13.58 -6.68 -19.47
C GLY A 435 13.16 -5.83 -18.26
N GLY A 436 12.19 -6.29 -17.46
CA GLY A 436 11.90 -5.67 -16.17
C GLY A 436 13.07 -5.81 -15.20
N VAL A 437 13.28 -4.81 -14.36
CA VAL A 437 14.23 -4.88 -13.23
C VAL A 437 13.87 -6.02 -12.25
N HIS A 438 12.64 -6.53 -12.36
CA HIS A 438 12.00 -7.63 -11.62
C HIS A 438 12.45 -9.06 -11.98
N ALA A 439 13.60 -9.25 -12.63
CA ALA A 439 13.89 -10.51 -13.34
C ALA A 439 14.01 -11.79 -12.48
N LYS A 440 13.88 -11.72 -11.15
CA LYS A 440 13.97 -12.89 -10.27
C LYS A 440 12.80 -12.94 -9.30
N ALA A 441 11.93 -13.93 -9.52
CA ALA A 441 10.89 -14.29 -8.56
C ALA A 441 11.51 -14.70 -7.22
N SER A 442 10.81 -14.38 -6.14
CA SER A 442 11.19 -14.73 -4.77
C SER A 442 10.12 -15.64 -4.18
N PRO A 443 10.16 -16.94 -4.51
CA PRO A 443 9.08 -17.86 -4.16
C PRO A 443 8.87 -17.90 -2.64
N VAL A 444 7.60 -17.85 -2.26
CA VAL A 444 7.12 -18.03 -0.88
C VAL A 444 6.48 -19.39 -0.73
N PHE A 445 5.90 -19.95 -1.80
CA PHE A 445 5.21 -21.24 -1.80
C PHE A 445 5.97 -22.29 -2.61
N GLY A 446 5.86 -23.55 -2.19
CA GLY A 446 6.56 -24.68 -2.81
C GLY A 446 5.90 -25.24 -4.06
N GLN A 447 4.62 -24.95 -4.26
CA GLN A 447 3.88 -25.29 -5.48
C GLN A 447 4.48 -24.55 -6.70
N SER A 448 4.35 -25.14 -7.89
CA SER A 448 4.83 -24.49 -9.11
C SER A 448 3.88 -23.39 -9.59
N ALA A 449 4.42 -22.38 -10.26
CA ALA A 449 3.62 -21.33 -10.88
C ALA A 449 2.66 -21.88 -11.95
N ASN A 450 3.06 -22.92 -12.70
CA ASN A 450 2.20 -23.60 -13.66
C ASN A 450 1.00 -24.28 -12.97
N ASP A 451 1.22 -24.99 -11.86
CA ASP A 451 0.14 -25.64 -11.12
C ASP A 451 -0.84 -24.62 -10.53
N MET A 452 -0.30 -23.51 -10.02
CA MET A 452 -1.12 -22.38 -9.55
C MET A 452 -1.99 -21.80 -10.67
N LEU A 453 -1.41 -21.53 -11.85
CA LEU A 453 -2.16 -21.00 -12.99
C LEU A 453 -3.23 -21.97 -13.48
N ALA A 454 -2.93 -23.27 -13.50
CA ALA A 454 -3.89 -24.32 -13.85
C ALA A 454 -5.05 -24.37 -12.84
N ALA A 455 -4.74 -24.27 -11.54
CA ALA A 455 -5.77 -24.21 -10.49
C ALA A 455 -6.63 -22.95 -10.61
N TYR A 456 -6.02 -21.77 -10.79
CA TYR A 456 -6.74 -20.52 -10.96
C TYR A 456 -7.66 -20.54 -12.20
N ALA A 457 -7.18 -21.07 -13.33
CA ALA A 457 -7.98 -21.20 -14.54
C ALA A 457 -9.23 -22.09 -14.37
N SER A 458 -9.24 -22.96 -13.35
CA SER A 458 -10.39 -23.80 -13.00
C SER A 458 -11.38 -23.13 -12.03
N PHE A 459 -11.05 -21.95 -11.50
CA PHE A 459 -11.94 -21.24 -10.57
C PHE A 459 -13.27 -20.87 -11.23
N PRO A 460 -14.39 -21.01 -10.51
CA PRO A 460 -15.66 -20.52 -11.00
C PRO A 460 -15.59 -19.00 -11.19
N GLN A 461 -16.26 -18.54 -12.26
CA GLN A 461 -16.38 -17.12 -12.58
C GLN A 461 -17.80 -16.64 -12.33
N LEU A 462 -17.93 -15.44 -11.77
CA LEU A 462 -19.21 -14.76 -11.63
C LEU A 462 -19.74 -14.39 -13.02
N LYS A 463 -21.05 -14.51 -13.19
CA LYS A 463 -21.75 -13.98 -14.36
C LYS A 463 -21.71 -12.45 -14.31
N LEU A 464 -21.04 -11.84 -15.28
CA LEU A 464 -20.95 -10.39 -15.39
C LEU A 464 -22.34 -9.74 -15.48
N CYS A 465 -22.46 -8.53 -14.93
CA CYS A 465 -23.67 -7.73 -15.06
C CYS A 465 -23.96 -7.40 -16.54
N GLU A 466 -25.23 -7.20 -16.88
CA GLU A 466 -25.64 -6.82 -18.23
C GLU A 466 -25.00 -5.48 -18.62
N GLY A 467 -24.43 -5.42 -19.82
CA GLY A 467 -23.77 -4.20 -20.32
C GLY A 467 -22.38 -3.93 -19.74
N SER A 468 -21.76 -4.88 -19.02
CA SER A 468 -20.37 -4.75 -18.58
C SER A 468 -19.45 -4.46 -19.76
N THR A 469 -18.69 -3.39 -19.62
CA THR A 469 -17.80 -2.80 -20.63
C THR A 469 -16.33 -3.05 -20.28
N PHE A 470 -15.98 -2.96 -19.00
CA PHE A 470 -14.59 -2.97 -18.54
C PHE A 470 -14.22 -4.20 -17.73
N VAL A 471 -15.13 -4.76 -16.94
CA VAL A 471 -14.90 -6.03 -16.26
C VAL A 471 -14.98 -7.16 -17.30
N THR A 472 -13.96 -8.01 -17.33
CA THR A 472 -13.88 -9.13 -18.28
C THR A 472 -14.07 -10.48 -17.61
N ALA A 473 -13.75 -10.58 -16.31
CA ALA A 473 -14.04 -11.73 -15.48
C ALA A 473 -13.95 -11.35 -14.00
N ILE A 474 -14.69 -12.05 -13.14
CA ILE A 474 -14.42 -12.10 -11.70
C ILE A 474 -14.33 -13.57 -11.31
N SER A 475 -13.13 -14.04 -10.98
CA SER A 475 -12.88 -15.44 -10.58
C SER A 475 -12.78 -15.54 -9.08
N VAL A 476 -13.38 -16.57 -8.50
CA VAL A 476 -13.34 -16.81 -7.06
C VAL A 476 -12.92 -18.24 -6.78
N GLY A 477 -11.96 -18.44 -5.89
CA GLY A 477 -11.50 -19.79 -5.58
C GLY A 477 -10.58 -19.83 -4.39
N THR A 478 -10.09 -21.03 -4.07
CA THR A 478 -9.21 -21.26 -2.94
C THR A 478 -8.02 -22.10 -3.37
N LEU A 479 -6.82 -21.71 -2.94
CA LEU A 479 -5.61 -22.51 -3.05
C LEU A 479 -5.17 -22.95 -1.66
N GLN A 480 -4.76 -24.21 -1.56
CA GLN A 480 -4.04 -24.71 -0.40
C GLN A 480 -2.56 -24.81 -0.77
N VAL A 481 -1.72 -24.05 -0.07
CA VAL A 481 -0.31 -23.90 -0.40
C VAL A 481 0.55 -24.10 0.83
N SER A 482 1.81 -24.51 0.63
CA SER A 482 2.79 -24.66 1.70
C SER A 482 3.96 -23.74 1.43
N THR A 483 4.43 -23.03 2.47
CA THR A 483 5.58 -22.15 2.33
C THR A 483 6.87 -22.92 2.05
N VAL A 484 7.83 -22.25 1.41
CA VAL A 484 9.25 -22.64 1.37
C VAL A 484 10.06 -21.72 2.28
N ASP A 485 11.21 -22.20 2.73
CA ASP A 485 12.13 -21.37 3.51
C ASP A 485 12.61 -20.20 2.66
N SER A 486 12.39 -18.98 3.15
CA SER A 486 12.72 -17.77 2.41
C SER A 486 13.44 -16.77 3.30
N GLY A 487 14.76 -16.70 3.15
CA GLY A 487 15.60 -15.74 3.87
C GLY A 487 15.22 -14.28 3.57
N LEU A 488 14.73 -13.98 2.36
CA LEU A 488 14.34 -12.63 1.95
C LEU A 488 13.08 -12.16 2.68
N TRP A 489 12.14 -13.07 2.92
CA TRP A 489 10.88 -12.76 3.62
C TRP A 489 10.94 -13.05 5.12
N GLY A 490 11.93 -13.84 5.57
CA GLY A 490 11.94 -14.38 6.94
C GLY A 490 10.80 -15.37 7.18
N ILE A 491 10.30 -16.01 6.13
CA ILE A 491 9.21 -16.99 6.20
C ILE A 491 9.83 -18.39 6.29
N PRO A 492 9.52 -19.17 7.34
CA PRO A 492 9.97 -20.56 7.43
C PRO A 492 9.19 -21.43 6.43
N GLY A 493 9.84 -22.49 5.94
CA GLY A 493 9.19 -23.50 5.09
C GLY A 493 8.24 -24.43 5.85
N GLY A 494 7.29 -25.03 5.13
CA GLY A 494 6.36 -26.04 5.66
C GLY A 494 5.17 -25.47 6.44
N VAL A 495 4.88 -24.18 6.31
CA VAL A 495 3.66 -23.58 6.87
C VAL A 495 2.54 -23.72 5.85
N GLU A 496 1.48 -24.42 6.22
CA GLU A 496 0.26 -24.51 5.42
C GLU A 496 -0.49 -23.16 5.48
N VAL A 497 -0.86 -22.65 4.30
CA VAL A 497 -1.57 -21.39 4.12
C VAL A 497 -2.75 -21.63 3.18
N THR A 498 -3.93 -21.15 3.59
CA THR A 498 -5.12 -21.09 2.75
C THR A 498 -5.21 -19.73 2.09
N LEU A 499 -5.26 -19.69 0.75
CA LEU A 499 -5.44 -18.47 -0.02
C LEU A 499 -6.84 -18.46 -0.65
N HIS A 500 -7.70 -17.55 -0.19
CA HIS A 500 -8.98 -17.26 -0.80
C HIS A 500 -8.83 -16.10 -1.78
N ILE A 501 -9.14 -16.33 -3.05
CA ILE A 501 -8.82 -15.39 -4.12
C ILE A 501 -10.10 -14.84 -4.71
N VAL A 502 -10.20 -13.51 -4.78
CA VAL A 502 -11.19 -12.79 -5.59
C VAL A 502 -10.41 -12.00 -6.65
N GLY A 503 -10.33 -12.55 -7.86
CA GLY A 503 -9.60 -11.94 -8.97
C GLY A 503 -10.52 -11.25 -9.95
N VAL A 504 -10.37 -9.92 -10.08
CA VAL A 504 -11.14 -9.09 -11.01
C VAL A 504 -10.27 -8.73 -12.21
N ALA A 505 -10.64 -9.19 -13.40
CA ALA A 505 -9.94 -8.87 -14.63
C ALA A 505 -10.59 -7.67 -15.34
N SER A 506 -9.79 -6.71 -15.81
CA SER A 506 -10.31 -5.53 -16.49
C SER A 506 -9.46 -5.06 -17.67
N THR A 507 -10.11 -4.43 -18.65
CA THR A 507 -9.43 -3.69 -19.74
C THR A 507 -8.98 -2.30 -19.33
N VAL A 508 -9.44 -1.78 -18.19
CA VAL A 508 -8.95 -0.51 -17.65
C VAL A 508 -7.51 -0.70 -17.21
N THR A 509 -6.65 0.26 -17.52
CA THR A 509 -5.22 0.20 -17.15
C THR A 509 -5.01 0.58 -15.69
N ILE A 510 -3.82 0.32 -15.14
CA ILE A 510 -3.46 0.69 -13.76
C ILE A 510 -3.34 2.22 -13.52
N GLY A 511 -3.45 3.01 -14.58
CA GLY A 511 -3.12 4.43 -14.63
C GLY A 511 -2.40 4.75 -15.93
N TYR A 512 -2.11 6.03 -16.14
CA TYR A 512 -1.48 6.58 -17.35
C TYR A 512 -2.32 6.36 -18.61
N VAL A 513 -2.59 7.44 -19.33
CA VAL A 513 -3.31 7.51 -20.61
C VAL A 513 -4.73 6.92 -20.62
N GLU A 514 -5.23 6.48 -19.48
CA GLU A 514 -6.62 6.07 -19.22
C GLU A 514 -7.56 7.27 -19.07
N ASP A 515 -8.82 7.13 -19.49
CA ASP A 515 -9.84 8.09 -19.06
C ASP A 515 -10.20 7.80 -17.60
N VAL A 516 -9.89 8.72 -16.68
CA VAL A 516 -10.17 8.54 -15.24
C VAL A 516 -11.66 8.28 -14.97
N TYR A 517 -12.58 8.68 -15.86
CA TYR A 517 -14.00 8.34 -15.72
C TYR A 517 -14.32 6.86 -15.97
N ASN A 518 -13.42 6.09 -16.58
CA ASN A 518 -13.60 4.64 -16.78
C ASN A 518 -13.49 3.87 -15.46
N TYR A 519 -12.72 4.39 -14.49
CA TYR A 519 -12.67 3.83 -13.14
C TYR A 519 -14.03 3.90 -12.43
N ASP A 520 -14.83 4.95 -12.69
CA ASP A 520 -16.19 5.05 -12.14
C ASP A 520 -17.09 3.89 -12.60
N ILE A 521 -17.02 3.59 -13.91
CA ILE A 521 -17.82 2.54 -14.55
C ILE A 521 -17.31 1.18 -14.11
N LEU A 522 -15.99 0.98 -14.03
CA LEU A 522 -15.37 -0.23 -13.50
C LEU A 522 -15.88 -0.53 -12.09
N THR A 523 -15.84 0.45 -11.18
CA THR A 523 -16.34 0.30 -9.80
C THR A 523 -17.79 -0.18 -9.81
N GLN A 524 -18.67 0.45 -10.60
CA GLN A 524 -20.08 0.04 -10.70
C GLN A 524 -20.26 -1.39 -11.23
N GLU A 525 -19.54 -1.76 -12.30
CA GLU A 525 -19.63 -3.09 -12.89
C GLU A 525 -19.21 -4.19 -11.92
N VAL A 526 -18.17 -3.94 -11.11
CA VAL A 526 -17.75 -4.86 -10.05
C VAL A 526 -18.85 -5.02 -9.01
N ILE A 527 -19.41 -3.90 -8.50
CA ILE A 527 -20.50 -3.94 -7.50
C ILE A 527 -21.68 -4.75 -8.04
N GLN A 528 -22.16 -4.39 -9.23
CA GLN A 528 -23.34 -5.03 -9.84
C GLN A 528 -23.11 -6.50 -10.17
N THR A 529 -21.90 -6.88 -10.56
CA THR A 529 -21.55 -8.29 -10.80
C THR A 529 -21.56 -9.07 -9.49
N VAL A 530 -20.89 -8.59 -8.45
CA VAL A 530 -20.83 -9.27 -7.15
C VAL A 530 -22.23 -9.37 -6.50
N SER A 531 -23.02 -8.29 -6.55
CA SER A 531 -24.34 -8.25 -5.91
C SER A 531 -25.47 -8.83 -6.77
N SER A 532 -25.17 -9.34 -7.97
CA SER A 532 -26.18 -9.89 -8.87
C SER A 532 -26.85 -11.14 -8.28
N ARG A 533 -28.18 -11.22 -8.39
CA ARG A 533 -28.94 -12.42 -7.98
C ARG A 533 -28.45 -13.69 -8.66
N SER A 534 -28.00 -13.60 -9.92
CA SER A 534 -27.47 -14.76 -10.65
C SER A 534 -26.16 -15.32 -10.08
N ASN A 535 -25.47 -14.56 -9.24
CA ASN A 535 -24.26 -14.96 -8.56
C ASN A 535 -24.48 -15.28 -7.06
N SER A 536 -25.72 -15.17 -6.58
CA SER A 536 -26.02 -15.27 -5.14
C SER A 536 -25.58 -16.59 -4.50
N GLU A 537 -25.72 -17.72 -5.19
CA GLU A 537 -25.25 -19.02 -4.69
C GLU A 537 -23.74 -19.03 -4.47
N LEU A 538 -22.97 -18.61 -5.48
CA LEU A 538 -21.51 -18.61 -5.42
C LEU A 538 -21.00 -17.57 -4.40
N VAL A 539 -21.54 -16.35 -4.42
CA VAL A 539 -21.06 -15.30 -3.49
C VAL A 539 -21.48 -15.62 -2.06
N ARG A 540 -22.74 -15.95 -1.78
CA ARG A 540 -23.20 -16.25 -0.41
C ARG A 540 -22.64 -17.57 0.12
N GLY A 541 -22.52 -18.58 -0.73
CA GLY A 541 -22.10 -19.93 -0.34
C GLY A 541 -20.59 -20.14 -0.31
N THR A 542 -19.82 -19.37 -1.09
CA THR A 542 -18.35 -19.52 -1.19
C THR A 542 -17.61 -18.29 -0.71
N VAL A 543 -17.94 -17.10 -1.22
CA VAL A 543 -17.16 -15.88 -0.94
C VAL A 543 -17.44 -15.35 0.47
N MET A 544 -18.71 -15.13 0.84
CA MET A 544 -19.08 -14.54 2.13
C MET A 544 -18.56 -15.29 3.37
N PRO A 545 -18.47 -16.63 3.40
CA PRO A 545 -17.81 -17.36 4.49
C PRO A 545 -16.38 -16.93 4.77
N TRP A 546 -15.63 -16.45 3.76
CA TRP A 546 -14.26 -15.96 3.94
C TRP A 546 -14.21 -14.63 4.71
N PHE A 547 -15.29 -13.83 4.63
CA PHE A 547 -15.39 -12.49 5.22
C PHE A 547 -16.09 -12.49 6.58
N LEU A 548 -17.14 -13.31 6.74
CA LEU A 548 -17.95 -13.35 7.97
C LEU A 548 -17.52 -14.44 8.95
N GLY A 549 -16.62 -15.34 8.54
CA GLY A 549 -16.22 -16.50 9.33
C GLY A 549 -17.26 -17.63 9.33
N SER A 550 -16.82 -18.86 9.61
CA SER A 550 -17.66 -20.06 9.51
C SER A 550 -18.79 -20.11 10.56
N ALA A 551 -18.61 -19.43 11.70
CA ALA A 551 -19.58 -19.47 12.81
C ALA A 551 -20.85 -18.63 12.55
N ASP A 552 -20.76 -17.60 11.70
CA ASP A 552 -21.85 -16.65 11.45
C ASP A 552 -22.68 -17.00 10.20
N CYS A 553 -22.23 -17.93 9.37
CA CYS A 553 -23.01 -18.42 8.21
C CYS A 553 -24.11 -19.42 8.60
N GLY A 554 -24.07 -19.96 9.82
CA GLY A 554 -25.17 -20.73 10.40
C GLY A 554 -26.02 -19.81 11.25
N ALA A 555 -27.27 -19.56 10.84
CA ALA A 555 -28.24 -18.77 11.58
C ALA A 555 -28.32 -19.23 13.05
N ARG A 556 -27.53 -18.61 13.94
CA ARG A 556 -27.80 -18.62 15.37
C ARG A 556 -29.00 -17.72 15.56
N PRO A 557 -30.15 -18.22 16.05
CA PRO A 557 -31.13 -17.33 16.64
C PRO A 557 -30.38 -16.57 17.72
N ARG A 558 -30.35 -15.23 17.67
CA ARG A 558 -29.84 -14.42 18.78
C ARG A 558 -30.63 -14.86 20.00
N SER A 559 -30.00 -15.62 20.89
CA SER A 559 -30.51 -15.83 22.23
C SER A 559 -30.65 -14.46 22.85
N ASP A 560 -31.87 -14.11 23.21
CA ASP A 560 -32.31 -12.94 23.95
C ASP A 560 -31.14 -12.28 24.71
N GLN A 561 -30.63 -11.15 24.17
CA GLN A 561 -29.96 -10.18 25.02
C GLN A 561 -31.02 -9.75 26.01
N SER A 562 -30.89 -10.21 27.26
CA SER A 562 -31.79 -9.80 28.32
C SER A 562 -31.73 -8.28 28.41
N THR A 563 -32.89 -7.67 28.26
CA THR A 563 -33.14 -6.29 28.65
C THR A 563 -33.15 -6.25 30.17
N ASP A 564 -32.00 -6.45 30.80
CA ASP A 564 -31.84 -6.10 32.20
C ASP A 564 -31.72 -4.57 32.23
N GLU A 565 -32.88 -3.92 32.38
CA GLU A 565 -32.98 -2.51 32.73
C GLU A 565 -32.10 -2.24 33.96
N PRO A 566 -31.23 -1.21 33.93
CA PRO A 566 -30.54 -0.79 35.13
C PRO A 566 -31.56 -0.23 36.12
N SER A 567 -31.77 -0.94 37.23
CA SER A 567 -32.60 -0.48 38.34
C SER A 567 -32.02 0.81 38.92
N THR A 568 -32.68 1.93 38.67
CA THR A 568 -32.40 3.21 39.32
C THR A 568 -32.75 3.11 40.81
N THR A 569 -31.74 2.92 41.65
CA THR A 569 -31.88 3.10 43.10
C THR A 569 -31.75 4.60 43.42
N PRO A 570 -32.71 5.22 44.14
CA PRO A 570 -32.60 6.63 44.50
C PRO A 570 -31.52 6.81 45.57
N ALA A 571 -30.64 7.79 45.37
CA ALA A 571 -29.69 8.23 46.38
C ALA A 571 -30.44 8.85 47.56
N ALA A 572 -30.19 8.32 48.76
CA ALA A 572 -30.66 8.88 50.01
C ALA A 572 -29.89 10.17 50.31
N GLU A 573 -30.63 11.27 50.44
CA GLU A 573 -30.15 12.51 51.07
C GLU A 573 -29.90 12.25 52.56
N SER A 574 -28.64 12.25 52.97
CA SER A 574 -28.27 12.39 54.38
C SER A 574 -27.97 13.85 54.68
N GLY A 575 -28.94 14.52 55.30
CA GLY A 575 -28.72 15.79 55.97
C GLY A 575 -27.83 15.61 57.21
N THR A 576 -26.93 16.57 57.41
CA THR A 576 -26.37 16.92 58.71
C THR A 576 -26.33 18.42 58.82
N ASP A 577 -27.21 18.89 59.70
CA ASP A 577 -27.26 20.20 60.35
C ASP A 577 -26.24 20.24 61.52
N ASP A 578 -26.12 21.42 62.13
CA ASP A 578 -25.25 21.84 63.25
C ASP A 578 -23.76 22.09 62.89
N GLY A 579 -23.12 23.19 63.26
CA GLY A 579 -23.49 24.28 64.16
C GLY A 579 -22.21 24.85 64.81
N SER A 580 -22.23 26.15 65.09
CA SER A 580 -21.45 26.90 66.10
C SER A 580 -19.95 27.22 65.92
N ASP A 581 -19.69 28.53 66.05
CA ASP A 581 -18.64 29.23 66.83
C ASP A 581 -17.15 29.15 66.43
N VAL A 582 -16.63 30.23 65.81
CA VAL A 582 -15.82 31.35 66.40
C VAL A 582 -15.27 32.21 65.26
#